data_AF-A0A1M5TUC7-F1
#
_entry.id   AF-A0A1M5TUC7-F1
#
_cell.length_a   1.000
_cell.length_b   1.000
_cell.length_c   1.000
_cell.angle_alpha   90.00
_cell.angle_beta   90.00
_cell.angle_gamma   90.00
#
_symmetry.space_group_name_H-M   'P 1'
#
loop_
_entity.id
_entity.type
_entity.pdbx_description
1 polymer ?
#
loop_
_entity_poly.entity_id
_entity_poly.type
_entity_poly.pdbx_seq_one_letter_code
_entity_poly.pdbx_strand_id
1 'polypeptide(L)'
;MTQSHAVKEDGARIGRPPGDVLTRAGINTQDELIEFCLTHGLASLEALGRHMAISGAAVGSSVRTRGICWREVQEELCQQGLQPSFGTSRYDTELEDALKAGEQALAEYLLNLGCSDVTDACRKLQITYRPFANRLRDMGTSSSAVTEEMAYRQGNVTFPMYWRRHPREQIHQDVRKSAATGLQVFCRSMGFCAHGAAQFAGRQQLDFDREVLLPVAVSAGREMALTLAVLAPRFPEAAGALQTVSWRDVEAQAVRVFGQSRWVSGLARLLGKRRCQELAVWLRAGPQGQAKLQ
;
A
#
# COMPACT_ATOMS: atom_id res chain seq x y z
N MET A 1 -14.18 35.16 68.28
CA MET A 1 -13.65 36.31 67.52
C MET A 1 -12.14 36.38 67.71
N THR A 2 -11.38 35.78 66.80
CA THR A 2 -10.02 36.22 66.44
C THR A 2 -9.60 35.43 65.20
N GLN A 3 -9.60 36.12 64.05
CA GLN A 3 -9.05 35.63 62.79
C GLN A 3 -7.53 35.58 62.92
N SER A 4 -6.91 34.46 62.58
CA SER A 4 -5.46 34.36 62.39
C SER A 4 -5.21 34.14 60.90
N HIS A 5 -4.71 35.20 60.24
CA HIS A 5 -4.22 35.18 58.88
C HIS A 5 -2.93 34.35 58.80
N ALA A 6 -3.01 33.16 58.22
CA ALA A 6 -1.83 32.44 57.76
C ALA A 6 -1.48 32.95 56.35
N VAL A 7 -0.40 33.72 56.27
CA VAL A 7 0.28 34.11 55.04
C VAL A 7 0.82 32.84 54.38
N LYS A 8 0.30 32.50 53.20
CA LYS A 8 0.94 31.54 52.29
C LYS A 8 2.10 32.26 51.62
N GLU A 9 3.31 32.08 52.14
CA GLU A 9 4.52 32.39 51.38
C GLU A 9 4.73 31.32 50.30
N ASP A 10 4.61 31.79 49.06
CA ASP A 10 5.18 31.17 47.88
C ASP A 10 6.69 30.96 48.07
N GLY A 11 7.07 29.68 48.15
CA GLY A 11 8.45 29.23 48.15
C GLY A 11 8.62 28.13 47.12
N ALA A 12 8.41 28.47 45.84
CA ALA A 12 8.82 27.64 44.72
C ALA A 12 10.34 27.40 44.83
N ARG A 13 10.72 26.26 45.43
CA ARG A 13 12.06 25.71 45.31
C ARG A 13 12.24 25.28 43.87
N ILE A 14 12.62 26.23 43.02
CA ILE A 14 13.33 25.94 41.77
C ILE A 14 14.67 25.36 42.22
N GLY A 15 14.69 24.04 42.40
CA GLY A 15 15.93 23.32 42.56
C GLY A 15 16.82 23.65 41.37
N ARG A 16 18.02 24.18 41.63
CA ARG A 16 19.10 24.23 40.64
C ARG A 16 19.11 22.91 39.86
N PRO A 17 19.24 22.94 38.52
CA PRO A 17 19.34 21.70 37.76
C PRO A 17 20.52 20.91 38.34
N PRO A 18 20.32 19.62 38.68
CA PRO A 18 21.38 18.78 39.18
C PRO A 18 22.52 18.81 38.17
N GLY A 19 23.75 19.01 38.66
CA GLY A 19 24.94 19.20 37.83
C GLY A 19 24.96 18.23 36.65
N ASP A 20 25.24 18.80 35.47
CA ASP A 20 25.22 18.11 34.19
C ASP A 20 25.82 16.70 34.32
N VAL A 21 25.04 15.69 33.92
CA VAL A 21 25.32 14.29 34.23
C VAL A 21 26.64 13.82 33.61
N LEU A 22 27.01 14.40 32.45
CA LEU A 22 28.30 14.17 31.82
C LEU A 22 29.47 14.76 32.64
N THR A 23 29.30 15.93 33.29
CA THR A 23 30.33 16.52 34.18
C THR A 23 30.58 15.60 35.38
N ARG A 24 29.52 15.02 35.94
CA ARG A 24 29.64 14.09 37.06
C ARG A 24 30.40 12.82 36.70
N ALA A 25 30.39 12.43 35.42
CA ALA A 25 31.17 11.33 34.89
C ALA A 25 32.55 11.75 34.36
N GLY A 26 32.93 13.03 34.50
CA GLY A 26 34.21 13.54 34.01
C GLY A 26 34.30 13.71 32.50
N ILE A 27 33.18 13.56 31.77
CA ILE A 27 33.13 13.66 30.31
C ILE A 27 32.86 15.11 29.94
N ASN A 28 33.82 15.80 29.31
CA ASN A 28 33.76 17.21 28.94
C ASN A 28 33.78 17.47 27.43
N THR A 29 34.36 16.56 26.67
CA THR A 29 34.57 16.68 25.22
C THR A 29 33.91 15.54 24.45
N GLN A 30 33.86 15.69 23.11
CA GLN A 30 33.41 14.64 22.21
C GLN A 30 34.30 13.40 22.29
N ASP A 31 35.62 13.59 22.33
CA ASP A 31 36.60 12.48 22.39
C ASP A 31 36.48 11.70 23.71
N GLU A 32 36.35 12.38 24.84
CA GLU A 32 36.12 11.74 26.14
C GLU A 32 34.79 10.96 26.16
N LEU A 33 33.76 11.46 25.47
CA LEU A 33 32.48 10.74 25.36
C LEU A 33 32.62 9.47 24.50
N ILE A 34 33.37 9.55 23.41
CA ILE A 34 33.67 8.40 22.54
C ILE A 34 34.48 7.36 23.32
N GLU A 35 35.57 7.76 23.98
CA GLU A 35 36.40 6.89 24.80
C GLU A 35 35.59 6.22 25.93
N PHE A 36 34.75 7.00 26.60
CA PHE A 36 33.86 6.47 27.64
C PHE A 36 32.90 5.42 27.09
N CYS A 37 32.28 5.69 25.94
CA CYS A 37 31.38 4.77 25.27
C CYS A 37 32.10 3.49 24.81
N LEU A 38 33.31 3.60 24.24
CA LEU A 38 34.14 2.44 23.86
C LEU A 38 34.51 1.58 25.06
N THR A 39 34.98 2.21 26.13
CA THR A 39 35.40 1.54 27.38
C THR A 39 34.28 0.72 27.99
N HIS A 40 33.05 1.23 27.94
CA HIS A 40 31.89 0.62 28.58
C HIS A 40 30.95 -0.12 27.62
N GLY A 41 31.31 -0.22 26.34
CA GLY A 41 30.50 -0.86 25.32
C GLY A 41 29.14 -0.19 25.08
N LEU A 42 29.05 1.14 25.23
CA LEU A 42 27.81 1.91 25.18
C LEU A 42 27.61 2.52 23.79
N ALA A 43 26.72 1.91 23.02
CA ALA A 43 26.60 2.25 21.61
C ALA A 43 25.34 3.08 21.27
N SER A 44 24.58 3.51 22.27
CA SER A 44 23.40 4.36 22.10
C SER A 44 23.18 5.30 23.29
N LEU A 45 22.44 6.40 23.08
CA LEU A 45 22.01 7.29 24.16
C LEU A 45 21.19 6.57 25.23
N GLU A 46 20.43 5.54 24.86
CA GLU A 46 19.68 4.72 25.82
C GLU A 46 20.60 3.79 26.62
N ALA A 47 21.63 3.20 26.01
CA ALA A 47 22.63 2.42 26.72
C ALA A 47 23.42 3.31 27.68
N LEU A 48 23.85 4.48 27.22
CA LEU A 48 24.52 5.50 28.03
C LEU A 48 23.62 5.99 29.17
N GLY A 49 22.35 6.27 28.90
CA GLY A 49 21.38 6.65 29.92
C GLY A 49 21.21 5.58 31.00
N ARG A 50 21.01 4.32 30.60
CA ARG A 50 20.92 3.19 31.54
C ARG A 50 22.18 3.05 32.39
N HIS A 51 23.36 3.17 31.78
CA HIS A 51 24.63 3.12 32.49
C HIS A 51 24.75 4.24 33.54
N MET A 52 24.28 5.44 33.21
CA MET A 52 24.30 6.60 34.11
C MET A 52 23.07 6.72 35.02
N ALA A 53 22.20 5.70 35.05
CA ALA A 53 20.93 5.69 35.79
C ALA A 53 20.00 6.90 35.50
N ILE A 54 19.97 7.36 34.25
CA ILE A 54 19.09 8.43 33.77
C ILE A 54 18.43 8.05 32.42
N SER A 55 17.43 8.83 31.99
CA SER A 55 16.81 8.59 30.69
C SER A 55 17.76 8.97 29.54
N GLY A 56 17.69 8.25 28.42
CA GLY A 56 18.45 8.61 27.21
C GLY A 56 18.12 10.01 26.68
N ALA A 57 16.90 10.49 26.93
CA ALA A 57 16.50 11.88 26.62
C ALA A 57 17.27 12.91 27.46
N ALA A 58 17.50 12.64 28.75
CA ALA A 58 18.30 13.51 29.61
C ALA A 58 19.77 13.54 29.17
N VAL A 59 20.34 12.38 28.82
CA VAL A 59 21.69 12.29 28.23
C VAL A 59 21.76 13.10 26.94
N GLY A 60 20.80 12.92 26.03
CA GLY A 60 20.76 13.64 24.76
C GLY A 60 20.67 15.16 24.94
N SER A 61 19.97 15.63 25.98
CA SER A 61 19.96 17.05 26.34
C SER A 61 21.34 17.52 26.81
N SER A 62 22.00 16.78 27.70
CA SER A 62 23.36 17.09 28.19
C SER A 62 24.40 17.14 27.07
N VAL A 63 24.38 16.15 26.16
CA VAL A 63 25.26 16.11 24.98
C VAL A 63 25.07 17.36 24.12
N ARG A 64 23.81 17.75 23.86
CA ARG A 64 23.49 18.93 23.05
C ARG A 64 23.90 20.24 23.72
N THR A 65 23.69 20.38 25.02
CA THR A 65 24.07 21.58 25.79
C THR A 65 25.58 21.84 25.72
N ARG A 66 26.39 20.81 25.47
CA ARG A 66 27.84 20.90 25.30
C ARG A 66 28.31 21.12 23.87
N GLY A 67 27.39 21.22 22.93
CA GLY A 67 27.72 21.32 21.51
C GLY A 67 28.29 20.03 20.91
N ILE A 68 28.14 18.88 21.59
CA ILE A 68 28.58 17.59 21.06
C ILE A 68 27.52 17.08 20.08
N CYS A 69 27.94 16.69 18.87
CA CYS A 69 27.07 16.11 17.87
C CYS A 69 26.98 14.60 18.07
N TRP A 70 25.85 14.11 18.61
CA TRP A 70 25.69 12.66 18.84
C TRP A 70 25.83 11.82 17.55
N ARG A 71 25.48 12.38 16.39
CA ARG A 71 25.65 11.69 15.10
C ARG A 71 27.12 11.43 14.80
N GLU A 72 27.99 12.41 15.01
CA GLU A 72 29.44 12.28 14.79
C GLU A 72 30.06 11.30 15.78
N VAL A 73 29.67 11.38 17.06
CA VAL A 73 30.04 10.38 18.08
C VAL A 73 29.65 8.98 17.62
N GLN A 74 28.42 8.81 17.12
CA GLN A 74 27.92 7.51 16.68
C GLN A 74 28.66 6.99 15.44
N GLU A 75 29.00 7.86 14.49
CA GLU A 75 29.81 7.51 13.32
C GLU A 75 31.20 7.03 13.73
N GLU A 76 31.87 7.73 14.66
CA GLU A 76 33.18 7.34 15.17
C GLU A 76 33.12 6.02 15.95
N LEU A 77 32.13 5.85 16.84
CA LEU A 77 31.93 4.58 17.55
C LEU A 77 31.72 3.41 16.56
N CYS A 78 31.03 3.64 15.45
CA CYS A 78 30.86 2.64 14.39
C CYS A 78 32.18 2.30 13.67
N GLN A 79 33.03 3.30 13.39
CA GLN A 79 34.36 3.08 12.80
C GLN A 79 35.27 2.26 13.72
N GLN A 80 35.15 2.47 15.03
CA GLN A 80 35.89 1.77 16.08
C GLN A 80 35.26 0.41 16.45
N GLY A 81 34.26 -0.06 15.70
CA GLY A 81 33.65 -1.38 15.87
C GLY A 81 32.57 -1.47 16.95
N LEU A 82 32.23 -0.37 17.62
CA LEU A 82 31.17 -0.31 18.61
C LEU A 82 29.87 0.20 17.97
N GLN A 83 29.10 -0.74 17.41
CA GLN A 83 27.82 -0.41 16.79
C GLN A 83 26.68 -0.37 17.82
N PRO A 84 25.73 0.58 17.69
CA PRO A 84 24.51 0.60 18.48
C PRO A 84 23.89 -0.80 18.47
N SER A 85 23.72 -1.40 19.64
CA SER A 85 22.91 -2.61 19.81
C SER A 85 21.42 -2.30 19.63
N PHE A 86 21.06 -1.57 18.58
CA PHE A 86 19.71 -1.48 18.06
C PHE A 86 19.52 -2.63 17.07
N GLY A 87 19.58 -3.86 17.56
CA GLY A 87 19.21 -5.05 16.78
C GLY A 87 19.88 -5.15 15.41
N THR A 88 21.14 -4.74 15.27
CA THR A 88 22.01 -5.24 14.21
C THR A 88 22.58 -6.57 14.68
N SER A 89 21.71 -7.57 14.87
CA SER A 89 22.15 -8.89 14.42
C SER A 89 22.58 -8.65 12.98
N ARG A 90 23.86 -8.88 12.66
CA ARG A 90 24.25 -9.04 11.25
C ARG A 90 23.15 -9.87 10.64
N TYR A 91 22.44 -9.31 9.66
CA TYR A 91 21.46 -10.08 8.91
C TYR A 91 22.18 -11.35 8.50
N ASP A 92 21.50 -12.49 8.69
CA ASP A 92 22.10 -13.72 8.23
C ASP A 92 22.42 -13.59 6.72
N THR A 93 23.39 -14.37 6.28
CA THR A 93 23.88 -14.28 4.90
C THR A 93 22.76 -14.44 3.89
N GLU A 94 21.76 -15.27 4.20
CA GLU A 94 20.60 -15.53 3.34
C GLU A 94 19.69 -14.31 3.20
N LEU A 95 19.40 -13.59 4.29
CA LEU A 95 18.63 -12.35 4.27
C LEU A 95 19.35 -11.25 3.50
N GLU A 96 20.67 -11.11 3.68
CA GLU A 96 21.46 -10.13 2.90
C GLU A 96 21.47 -10.46 1.42
N ASP A 97 21.63 -11.74 1.06
CA ASP A 97 21.60 -12.16 -0.32
C ASP A 97 20.21 -11.95 -0.95
N ALA A 98 19.14 -12.23 -0.20
CA ALA A 98 17.77 -11.95 -0.63
C ALA A 98 17.52 -10.44 -0.78
N LEU A 99 18.01 -9.61 0.15
CA LEU A 99 17.94 -8.14 0.06
C LEU A 99 18.65 -7.61 -1.19
N LYS A 100 19.84 -8.12 -1.50
CA LYS A 100 20.62 -7.73 -2.69
C LYS A 100 19.99 -8.20 -4.00
N ALA A 101 19.37 -9.37 -3.99
CA ALA A 101 18.68 -9.92 -5.16
C ALA A 101 17.34 -9.19 -5.45
N GLY A 102 16.83 -8.41 -4.49
CA GLY A 102 15.71 -7.49 -4.68
C GLY A 102 14.37 -8.00 -4.15
N GLU A 103 13.30 -7.26 -4.46
CA GLU A 103 11.96 -7.44 -3.88
C GLU A 103 11.42 -8.87 -3.99
N GLN A 104 11.59 -9.52 -5.15
CA GLN A 104 11.09 -10.86 -5.42
C GLN A 104 11.79 -11.93 -4.57
N ALA A 105 13.13 -11.88 -4.52
CA ALA A 105 13.93 -12.81 -3.74
C ALA A 105 13.69 -12.63 -2.24
N LEU A 106 13.56 -11.37 -1.79
CA LEU A 106 13.22 -11.08 -0.40
C LEU A 106 11.84 -11.60 -0.01
N ALA A 107 10.83 -11.35 -0.83
CA ALA A 107 9.49 -11.87 -0.57
C ALA A 107 9.48 -13.40 -0.50
N GLU A 108 10.22 -14.09 -1.36
CA GLU A 108 10.37 -15.54 -1.35
C GLU A 108 11.04 -16.04 -0.06
N TYR A 109 12.15 -15.43 0.33
CA TYR A 109 12.83 -15.73 1.59
C TYR A 109 11.89 -15.57 2.79
N LEU A 110 11.16 -14.45 2.87
CA LEU A 110 10.22 -14.20 3.97
C LEU A 110 9.04 -15.19 3.98
N LEU A 111 8.54 -15.59 2.81
CA LEU A 111 7.51 -16.62 2.70
C LEU A 111 8.03 -18.00 3.15
N ASN A 112 9.27 -18.35 2.83
CA ASN A 112 9.89 -19.60 3.27
C ASN A 112 10.08 -19.64 4.80
N LEU A 113 10.28 -18.49 5.44
CA LEU A 113 10.24 -18.34 6.91
C LEU A 113 8.81 -18.35 7.50
N GLY A 114 7.80 -18.48 6.63
CA GLY A 114 6.39 -18.46 7.00
C GLY A 114 5.89 -17.11 7.49
N CYS A 115 6.50 -16.00 7.06
CA CYS A 115 6.06 -14.66 7.41
C CYS A 115 4.80 -14.28 6.63
N SER A 116 3.87 -13.58 7.28
CA SER A 116 2.69 -13.02 6.62
C SER A 116 2.97 -11.66 5.97
N ASP A 117 3.88 -10.88 6.55
CA ASP A 117 4.25 -9.54 6.11
C ASP A 117 5.64 -9.15 6.66
N VAL A 118 6.12 -7.97 6.29
CA VAL A 118 7.42 -7.45 6.72
C VAL A 118 7.50 -7.17 8.23
N THR A 119 6.38 -6.86 8.89
CA THR A 119 6.36 -6.64 10.35
C THR A 119 6.51 -7.95 11.09
N ASP A 120 5.84 -9.01 10.64
CA ASP A 120 6.01 -10.36 11.17
C ASP A 120 7.43 -10.89 10.90
N ALA A 121 8.00 -10.62 9.73
CA ALA A 121 9.40 -10.91 9.42
C ALA A 121 10.36 -10.27 10.43
N CYS A 122 10.21 -8.97 10.67
CA CYS A 122 11.01 -8.25 11.68
C CYS A 122 10.89 -8.91 13.07
N ARG A 123 9.69 -9.34 13.47
CA ARG A 123 9.46 -10.01 14.76
C ARG A 123 10.18 -11.37 14.83
N LYS A 124 10.03 -12.21 13.81
CA LYS A 124 10.63 -13.55 13.77
C LYS A 124 12.15 -13.52 13.71
N LEU A 125 12.69 -12.59 12.94
CA LEU A 125 14.13 -12.38 12.79
C LEU A 125 14.74 -11.55 13.92
N GLN A 126 13.92 -11.08 14.87
CA GLN A 126 14.33 -10.20 15.98
C GLN A 126 15.02 -8.90 15.52
N ILE A 127 14.59 -8.38 14.37
CA ILE A 127 15.08 -7.13 13.77
C ILE A 127 14.09 -6.00 14.09
N THR A 128 14.61 -4.78 14.28
CA THR A 128 13.75 -3.61 14.44
C THR A 128 13.18 -3.17 13.08
N TYR A 129 11.86 -2.96 13.01
CA TYR A 129 11.16 -2.58 11.77
C TYR A 129 11.71 -1.32 11.11
N ARG A 130 11.99 -0.26 11.87
CA ARG A 130 12.39 1.04 11.31
C ARG A 130 13.74 0.98 10.58
N PRO A 131 14.83 0.43 11.17
CA PRO A 131 16.07 0.15 10.44
C PRO A 131 15.87 -0.71 9.19
N PHE A 132 15.07 -1.79 9.29
CA PHE A 132 14.80 -2.66 8.14
C PHE A 132 14.08 -1.93 7.01
N ALA A 133 13.05 -1.14 7.33
CA ALA A 133 12.31 -0.33 6.36
C ALA A 133 13.19 0.75 5.69
N ASN A 134 14.15 1.33 6.42
CA ASN A 134 15.13 2.24 5.84
C ASN A 134 16.06 1.49 4.89
N ARG A 135 16.55 0.32 5.27
CA ARG A 135 17.39 -0.53 4.42
C ARG A 135 16.69 -0.92 3.12
N LEU A 136 15.41 -1.29 3.17
CA LEU A 136 14.60 -1.54 1.98
C LEU A 136 14.56 -0.33 1.05
N ARG A 137 14.41 0.87 1.62
CA ARG A 137 14.40 2.12 0.86
C ARG A 137 15.75 2.41 0.22
N ASP A 138 16.85 2.18 0.93
CA ASP A 138 18.21 2.34 0.39
C ASP A 138 18.46 1.38 -0.78
N MET A 139 17.81 0.23 -0.78
CA MET A 139 17.81 -0.76 -1.87
C MET A 139 16.78 -0.46 -2.98
N GLY A 140 16.08 0.68 -2.91
CA GLY A 140 15.10 1.09 -3.92
C GLY A 140 13.76 0.36 -3.86
N THR A 141 13.45 -0.34 -2.76
CA THR A 141 12.16 -0.99 -2.53
C THR A 141 11.47 -0.44 -1.27
N SER A 142 10.31 -0.98 -0.90
CA SER A 142 9.57 -0.59 0.30
C SER A 142 8.94 -1.80 0.96
N SER A 143 8.68 -1.71 2.27
CA SER A 143 7.98 -2.76 3.00
C SER A 143 6.62 -3.09 2.37
N SER A 144 5.94 -2.08 1.83
CA SER A 144 4.66 -2.26 1.13
C SER A 144 4.83 -3.07 -0.15
N ALA A 145 5.87 -2.80 -0.94
CA ALA A 145 6.12 -3.51 -2.18
C ALA A 145 6.46 -4.99 -1.93
N VAL A 146 7.35 -5.26 -0.95
CA VAL A 146 7.66 -6.63 -0.52
C VAL A 146 6.41 -7.35 0.01
N THR A 147 5.58 -6.69 0.82
CA THR A 147 4.33 -7.28 1.32
C THR A 147 3.33 -7.54 0.19
N GLU A 148 3.24 -6.66 -0.81
CA GLU A 148 2.44 -6.89 -2.02
C GLU A 148 2.97 -8.09 -2.81
N GLU A 149 4.28 -8.22 -3.01
CA GLU A 149 4.90 -9.39 -3.67
C GLU A 149 4.60 -10.69 -2.91
N MET A 150 4.70 -10.68 -1.57
CA MET A 150 4.35 -11.83 -0.73
C MET A 150 2.87 -12.21 -0.92
N ALA A 151 1.97 -11.24 -0.86
CA ALA A 151 0.54 -11.47 -1.05
C ALA A 151 0.23 -12.00 -2.46
N TYR A 152 0.92 -11.50 -3.49
CA TYR A 152 0.77 -11.98 -4.86
C TYR A 152 1.13 -13.47 -4.97
N ARG A 153 2.26 -13.88 -4.41
CA ARG A 153 2.73 -15.29 -4.43
C ARG A 153 1.82 -16.23 -3.65
N GLN A 154 1.17 -15.75 -2.60
CA GLN A 154 0.16 -16.51 -1.86
C GLN A 154 -1.21 -16.57 -2.55
N GLY A 155 -1.37 -15.91 -3.72
CA GLY A 155 -2.64 -15.84 -4.45
C GLY A 155 -3.63 -14.80 -3.91
N ASN A 156 -3.22 -13.98 -2.94
CA ASN A 156 -4.03 -12.90 -2.35
C ASN A 156 -3.95 -11.62 -3.20
N VAL A 157 -4.29 -11.74 -4.49
CA VAL A 157 -4.12 -10.65 -5.47
C VAL A 157 -5.23 -9.62 -5.32
N THR A 158 -4.86 -8.36 -5.09
CA THR A 158 -5.78 -7.21 -5.09
C THR A 158 -5.85 -6.55 -6.48
N PHE A 159 -6.93 -5.81 -6.76
CA PHE A 159 -7.05 -5.06 -8.03
C PHE A 159 -5.87 -4.10 -8.29
N PRO A 160 -5.39 -3.28 -7.33
CA PRO A 160 -4.22 -2.43 -7.53
C PRO A 160 -2.95 -3.18 -7.90
N MET A 161 -2.75 -4.38 -7.32
CA MET A 161 -1.60 -5.22 -7.62
C MET A 161 -1.72 -5.84 -9.01
N TYR A 162 -2.89 -6.39 -9.32
CA TYR A 162 -3.22 -6.92 -10.65
C TYR A 162 -3.01 -5.85 -11.73
N TRP A 163 -3.56 -4.65 -11.53
CA TRP A 163 -3.46 -3.54 -12.49
C TRP A 163 -2.00 -3.13 -12.78
N ARG A 164 -1.13 -3.12 -11.75
CA ARG A 164 0.28 -2.74 -11.90
C ARG A 164 1.13 -3.83 -12.56
N ARG A 165 0.76 -5.10 -12.42
CA ARG A 165 1.58 -6.25 -12.84
C ARG A 165 1.19 -6.81 -14.20
N HIS A 166 -0.04 -6.57 -14.66
CA HIS A 166 -0.52 -7.12 -15.92
C HIS A 166 -0.50 -6.04 -17.02
N PRO A 167 0.02 -6.36 -18.21
CA PRO A 167 -0.02 -5.43 -19.35
C PRO A 167 -1.46 -5.17 -19.78
N ARG A 168 -1.71 -4.03 -20.45
CA ARG A 168 -3.08 -3.64 -20.85
C ARG A 168 -3.74 -4.72 -21.72
N GLU A 169 -2.99 -5.37 -22.59
CA GLU A 169 -3.46 -6.45 -23.46
C GLU A 169 -4.02 -7.63 -22.65
N GLN A 170 -3.35 -8.02 -21.56
CA GLN A 170 -3.83 -9.08 -20.67
C GLN A 170 -5.11 -8.63 -19.96
N ILE A 171 -5.14 -7.39 -19.45
CA ILE A 171 -6.32 -6.83 -18.80
C ILE A 171 -7.51 -6.81 -19.78
N HIS A 172 -7.28 -6.48 -21.04
CA HIS A 172 -8.29 -6.49 -22.09
C HIS A 172 -8.84 -7.89 -22.36
N GLN A 173 -7.97 -8.90 -22.42
CA GLN A 173 -8.38 -10.30 -22.58
C GLN A 173 -9.23 -10.77 -21.39
N ASP A 174 -8.85 -10.41 -20.16
CA ASP A 174 -9.59 -10.80 -18.96
C ASP A 174 -10.94 -10.08 -18.84
N VAL A 175 -11.03 -8.82 -19.27
CA VAL A 175 -12.30 -8.08 -19.40
C VAL A 175 -13.24 -8.77 -20.40
N ARG A 176 -12.72 -9.22 -21.55
CA ARG A 176 -13.51 -9.97 -22.55
C ARG A 176 -13.95 -11.33 -22.02
N LYS A 177 -13.04 -12.09 -21.41
CA LYS A 177 -13.30 -13.42 -20.85
C LYS A 177 -14.34 -13.39 -19.73
N SER A 178 -14.25 -12.39 -18.85
CA SER A 178 -15.20 -12.17 -17.76
C SER A 178 -16.54 -11.58 -18.22
N ALA A 179 -16.65 -11.18 -19.49
CA ALA A 179 -17.82 -10.50 -20.04
C ALA A 179 -18.20 -9.24 -19.25
N ALA A 180 -17.20 -8.52 -18.73
CA ALA A 180 -17.44 -7.41 -17.82
C ALA A 180 -18.24 -6.28 -18.48
N THR A 181 -19.21 -5.75 -17.75
CA THR A 181 -20.05 -4.61 -18.16
C THR A 181 -19.70 -3.32 -17.39
N GLY A 182 -18.67 -3.37 -16.55
CA GLY A 182 -18.27 -2.30 -15.64
C GLY A 182 -17.17 -2.78 -14.69
N LEU A 183 -16.45 -1.85 -14.04
CA LEU A 183 -15.39 -2.17 -13.07
C LEU A 183 -15.85 -3.12 -11.97
N GLN A 184 -17.07 -2.92 -11.43
CA GLN A 184 -17.61 -3.75 -10.37
C GLN A 184 -17.80 -5.22 -10.81
N VAL A 185 -18.29 -5.43 -12.04
CA VAL A 185 -18.51 -6.78 -12.59
C VAL A 185 -17.17 -7.45 -12.87
N PHE A 186 -16.22 -6.71 -13.44
CA PHE A 186 -14.85 -7.20 -13.62
C PHE A 186 -14.23 -7.63 -12.29
N CYS A 187 -14.26 -6.77 -11.27
CA CYS A 187 -13.71 -7.09 -9.95
C CYS A 187 -14.36 -8.33 -9.34
N ARG A 188 -15.69 -8.44 -9.37
CA ARG A 188 -16.39 -9.62 -8.86
C ARG A 188 -15.95 -10.90 -9.57
N SER A 189 -15.83 -10.86 -10.89
CA SER A 189 -15.42 -12.03 -11.68
C SER A 189 -14.00 -12.49 -11.40
N MET A 190 -13.11 -11.54 -11.06
CA MET A 190 -11.71 -11.80 -10.75
C MET A 190 -11.47 -12.04 -9.25
N GLY A 191 -12.51 -12.00 -8.41
CA GLY A 191 -12.39 -12.15 -6.95
C GLY A 191 -11.87 -10.91 -6.22
N PHE A 192 -11.83 -9.75 -6.87
CA PHE A 192 -11.35 -8.50 -6.26
C PHE A 192 -12.44 -7.77 -5.48
N CYS A 193 -12.03 -7.05 -4.43
CA CYS A 193 -12.90 -6.11 -3.72
C CYS A 193 -13.21 -4.89 -4.59
N ALA A 194 -14.47 -4.75 -5.01
CA ALA A 194 -14.91 -3.65 -5.88
C ALA A 194 -14.72 -2.25 -5.26
N HIS A 195 -14.88 -2.12 -3.93
CA HIS A 195 -14.66 -0.85 -3.24
C HIS A 195 -13.19 -0.40 -3.32
N GLY A 196 -12.25 -1.32 -3.07
CA GLY A 196 -10.82 -1.04 -3.21
C GLY A 196 -10.43 -0.69 -4.65
N ALA A 197 -11.01 -1.39 -5.63
CA ALA A 197 -10.79 -1.09 -7.04
C ALA A 197 -11.30 0.31 -7.44
N ALA A 198 -12.49 0.69 -6.99
CA ALA A 198 -13.04 2.03 -7.25
C ALA A 198 -12.20 3.14 -6.60
N GLN A 199 -11.73 2.93 -5.36
CA GLN A 199 -10.83 3.87 -4.69
C GLN A 199 -9.50 4.03 -5.43
N PHE A 200 -8.93 2.93 -5.90
CA PHE A 200 -7.71 2.96 -6.71
C PHE A 200 -7.93 3.68 -8.03
N ALA A 201 -9.01 3.35 -8.76
CA ALA A 201 -9.33 4.00 -10.03
C ALA A 201 -9.50 5.51 -9.85
N GLY A 202 -10.19 5.95 -8.79
CA GLY A 202 -10.33 7.37 -8.45
C GLY A 202 -9.00 8.06 -8.14
N ARG A 203 -8.10 7.43 -7.37
CA ARG A 203 -6.77 7.99 -7.07
C ARG A 203 -5.87 8.08 -8.31
N GLN A 204 -5.98 7.11 -9.21
CA GLN A 204 -5.20 7.06 -10.45
C GLN A 204 -5.86 7.84 -11.60
N GLN A 205 -7.03 8.45 -11.37
CA GLN A 205 -7.86 9.08 -12.40
C GLN A 205 -8.16 8.15 -13.59
N LEU A 206 -8.24 6.85 -13.33
CA LEU A 206 -8.53 5.83 -14.32
C LEU A 206 -10.02 5.80 -14.61
N ASP A 207 -10.41 6.17 -15.83
CA ASP A 207 -11.77 5.93 -16.32
C ASP A 207 -11.83 4.51 -16.90
N PHE A 208 -12.14 3.53 -16.06
CA PHE A 208 -12.18 2.12 -16.47
C PHE A 208 -13.17 1.87 -17.62
N ASP A 209 -14.26 2.62 -17.70
CA ASP A 209 -15.24 2.47 -18.77
C ASP A 209 -14.66 2.95 -20.11
N ARG A 210 -14.03 4.13 -20.12
CA ARG A 210 -13.49 4.75 -21.33
C ARG A 210 -12.16 4.13 -21.78
N GLU A 211 -11.24 3.89 -20.84
CA GLU A 211 -9.87 3.48 -21.13
C GLU A 211 -9.70 1.97 -21.31
N VAL A 212 -10.62 1.17 -20.77
CA VAL A 212 -10.51 -0.30 -20.77
C VAL A 212 -11.73 -0.95 -21.41
N LEU A 213 -12.93 -0.73 -20.87
CA LEU A 213 -14.11 -1.44 -21.36
C LEU A 213 -14.48 -1.06 -22.79
N LEU A 214 -14.48 0.24 -23.12
CA LEU A 214 -14.85 0.74 -24.43
C LEU A 214 -13.99 0.15 -25.57
N PRO A 215 -12.66 0.25 -25.56
CA PRO A 215 -11.85 -0.30 -26.65
C PRO A 215 -12.01 -1.81 -26.79
N VAL A 216 -12.13 -2.54 -25.67
CA VAL A 216 -12.34 -4.00 -25.70
C VAL A 216 -13.71 -4.35 -26.26
N ALA A 217 -14.76 -3.66 -25.84
CA ALA A 217 -16.13 -3.91 -26.29
C ALA A 217 -16.31 -3.59 -27.77
N VAL A 218 -15.76 -2.47 -28.25
CA VAL A 218 -15.79 -2.09 -29.68
C VAL A 218 -15.02 -3.10 -30.52
N SER A 219 -13.85 -3.55 -30.07
CA SER A 219 -13.06 -4.55 -30.79
C SER A 219 -13.72 -5.94 -30.80
N ALA A 220 -14.35 -6.35 -29.69
CA ALA A 220 -14.97 -7.67 -29.55
C ALA A 220 -16.38 -7.76 -30.17
N GLY A 221 -17.04 -6.63 -30.39
CA GLY A 221 -18.34 -6.55 -31.06
C GLY A 221 -19.40 -7.42 -30.39
N ARG A 222 -19.86 -8.46 -31.11
CA ARG A 222 -20.93 -9.37 -30.67
C ARG A 222 -20.64 -10.08 -29.35
N GLU A 223 -19.38 -10.39 -29.05
CA GLU A 223 -19.01 -11.07 -27.80
C GLU A 223 -19.16 -10.19 -26.56
N MET A 224 -19.26 -8.88 -26.76
CA MET A 224 -19.46 -7.87 -25.73
C MET A 224 -20.70 -6.99 -26.02
N ALA A 225 -21.70 -7.54 -26.72
CA ALA A 225 -22.94 -6.84 -27.09
C ALA A 225 -23.67 -6.18 -25.90
N LEU A 226 -23.73 -6.85 -24.74
CA LEU A 226 -24.31 -6.28 -23.52
C LEU A 226 -23.47 -5.11 -22.99
N THR A 227 -22.13 -5.22 -23.04
CA THR A 227 -21.24 -4.13 -22.61
C THR A 227 -21.38 -2.92 -23.54
N LEU A 228 -21.43 -3.14 -24.86
CA LEU A 228 -21.75 -2.09 -25.83
C LEU A 228 -23.09 -1.43 -25.51
N ALA A 229 -24.12 -2.22 -25.18
CA ALA A 229 -25.43 -1.70 -24.80
C ALA A 229 -25.35 -0.85 -23.53
N VAL A 230 -24.55 -1.21 -22.54
CA VAL A 230 -24.35 -0.39 -21.34
C VAL A 230 -23.68 0.94 -21.68
N LEU A 231 -22.62 0.90 -22.50
CA LEU A 231 -21.76 2.05 -22.82
C LEU A 231 -22.38 3.04 -23.82
N ALA A 232 -23.27 2.58 -24.70
CA ALA A 232 -23.83 3.37 -25.81
C ALA A 232 -24.38 4.77 -25.47
N PRO A 233 -25.02 5.05 -24.31
CA PRO A 233 -25.53 6.40 -24.00
C PRO A 233 -24.42 7.41 -23.73
N ARG A 234 -23.24 6.93 -23.34
CA ARG A 234 -22.11 7.76 -22.92
C ARG A 234 -21.06 7.87 -24.01
N PHE A 235 -20.96 6.86 -24.88
CA PHE A 235 -19.89 6.73 -25.84
C PHE A 235 -20.45 6.47 -27.26
N PRO A 236 -20.35 7.44 -28.18
CA PRO A 236 -20.79 7.29 -29.56
C PRO A 236 -20.16 6.09 -30.29
N GLU A 237 -18.91 5.75 -29.97
CA GLU A 237 -18.19 4.61 -30.54
C GLU A 237 -18.85 3.29 -30.16
N ALA A 238 -19.33 3.17 -28.92
CA ALA A 238 -20.09 2.01 -28.48
C ALA A 238 -21.46 1.96 -29.18
N ALA A 239 -22.14 3.09 -29.36
CA ALA A 239 -23.41 3.16 -30.08
C ALA A 239 -23.26 2.75 -31.55
N GLY A 240 -22.19 3.20 -32.21
CA GLY A 240 -21.85 2.79 -33.59
C GLY A 240 -21.58 1.30 -33.69
N ALA A 241 -20.73 0.75 -32.81
CA ALA A 241 -20.45 -0.69 -32.79
C ALA A 241 -21.70 -1.54 -32.50
N LEU A 242 -22.60 -1.04 -31.65
CA LEU A 242 -23.86 -1.72 -31.31
C LEU A 242 -24.81 -1.89 -32.51
N GLN A 243 -24.66 -1.12 -33.58
CA GLN A 243 -25.45 -1.31 -34.81
C GLN A 243 -25.14 -2.64 -35.52
N THR A 244 -23.97 -3.22 -35.25
CA THR A 244 -23.49 -4.46 -35.87
C THR A 244 -23.88 -5.73 -35.10
N VAL A 245 -24.49 -5.56 -33.92
CA VAL A 245 -24.92 -6.68 -33.07
C VAL A 245 -26.44 -6.86 -33.13
N SER A 246 -26.91 -8.06 -32.82
CA SER A 246 -28.34 -8.37 -32.75
C SER A 246 -28.84 -8.38 -31.30
N TRP A 247 -30.16 -8.29 -31.12
CA TRP A 247 -30.76 -8.47 -29.79
C TRP A 247 -30.43 -9.84 -29.19
N ARG A 248 -30.33 -10.87 -30.04
CA ARG A 248 -29.98 -12.23 -29.62
C ARG A 248 -28.56 -12.29 -29.02
N ASP A 249 -27.62 -11.50 -29.53
CA ASP A 249 -26.26 -11.41 -28.96
C ASP A 249 -26.29 -10.79 -27.56
N VAL A 250 -27.10 -9.73 -27.37
CA VAL A 250 -27.30 -9.10 -26.06
C VAL A 250 -27.94 -10.07 -25.08
N GLU A 251 -28.98 -10.81 -25.49
CA GLU A 251 -29.63 -11.84 -24.67
C GLU A 251 -28.65 -12.95 -24.30
N ALA A 252 -27.89 -13.48 -25.26
CA ALA A 252 -26.94 -14.56 -25.02
C ALA A 252 -25.86 -14.15 -24.00
N GLN A 253 -25.32 -12.93 -24.10
CA GLN A 253 -24.37 -12.43 -23.12
C GLN A 253 -25.04 -12.15 -21.76
N ALA A 254 -26.26 -11.62 -21.72
CA ALA A 254 -27.00 -11.42 -20.48
C ALA A 254 -27.28 -12.74 -19.74
N VAL A 255 -27.65 -13.79 -20.47
CA VAL A 255 -27.78 -15.15 -19.93
C VAL A 255 -26.46 -15.63 -19.34
N ARG A 256 -25.33 -15.41 -20.01
CA ARG A 256 -24.00 -15.78 -19.50
C ARG A 256 -23.64 -15.03 -18.20
N VAL A 257 -23.96 -13.74 -18.11
CA VAL A 257 -23.58 -12.89 -16.97
C VAL A 257 -24.51 -13.09 -15.76
N PHE A 258 -25.81 -13.27 -15.99
CA PHE A 258 -26.82 -13.30 -14.92
C PHE A 258 -27.43 -14.69 -14.65
N GLY A 259 -27.24 -15.64 -15.57
CA GLY A 259 -27.88 -16.95 -15.56
C GLY A 259 -29.25 -16.99 -16.23
N GLN A 260 -29.65 -18.20 -16.67
CA GLN A 260 -30.85 -18.45 -17.47
C GLN A 260 -32.16 -17.93 -16.85
N SER A 261 -32.29 -17.97 -15.52
CA SER A 261 -33.53 -17.59 -14.82
C SER A 261 -33.60 -16.11 -14.41
N ARG A 262 -32.47 -15.38 -14.46
CA ARG A 262 -32.37 -14.01 -13.90
C ARG A 262 -31.94 -12.96 -14.90
N TRP A 263 -31.64 -13.33 -16.15
CA TRP A 263 -31.10 -12.37 -17.12
C TRP A 263 -32.06 -11.23 -17.44
N VAL A 264 -33.39 -11.46 -17.53
CA VAL A 264 -34.36 -10.39 -17.81
C VAL A 264 -34.36 -9.33 -16.71
N SER A 265 -34.41 -9.77 -15.44
CA SER A 265 -34.40 -8.87 -14.29
C SER A 265 -33.03 -8.21 -14.09
N GLY A 266 -31.95 -8.93 -14.36
CA GLY A 266 -30.58 -8.39 -14.36
C GLY A 266 -30.38 -7.31 -15.42
N LEU A 267 -30.83 -7.55 -16.64
CA LEU A 267 -30.78 -6.61 -17.75
C LEU A 267 -31.61 -5.35 -17.45
N ALA A 268 -32.83 -5.53 -16.94
CA ALA A 268 -33.68 -4.42 -16.50
C ALA A 268 -33.07 -3.59 -15.36
N ARG A 269 -32.31 -4.22 -14.45
CA ARG A 269 -31.58 -3.51 -13.39
C ARG A 269 -30.37 -2.75 -13.95
N LEU A 270 -29.68 -3.32 -14.94
CA LEU A 270 -28.47 -2.75 -15.51
C LEU A 270 -28.74 -1.59 -16.46
N LEU A 271 -29.74 -1.73 -17.35
CA LEU A 271 -30.05 -0.73 -18.38
C LEU A 271 -31.29 0.11 -18.05
N GLY A 272 -32.18 -0.38 -17.18
CA GLY A 272 -33.52 0.18 -16.96
C GLY A 272 -34.58 -0.48 -17.86
N LYS A 273 -35.76 -0.78 -17.31
CA LYS A 273 -36.86 -1.50 -18.03
C LYS A 273 -37.21 -0.90 -19.38
N ARG A 274 -37.45 0.43 -19.41
CA ARG A 274 -37.82 1.16 -20.63
C ARG A 274 -36.74 1.02 -21.71
N ARG A 275 -35.50 1.24 -21.32
CA ARG A 275 -34.35 1.16 -22.22
C ARG A 275 -34.14 -0.24 -22.78
N CYS A 276 -34.37 -1.28 -21.99
CA CYS A 276 -34.33 -2.66 -22.49
C CYS A 276 -35.35 -2.89 -23.60
N GLN A 277 -36.58 -2.36 -23.44
CA GLN A 277 -37.62 -2.51 -24.46
C GLN A 277 -37.28 -1.74 -25.73
N GLU A 278 -36.85 -0.49 -25.60
CA GLU A 278 -36.41 0.35 -26.72
C GLU A 278 -35.25 -0.29 -27.47
N LEU A 279 -34.25 -0.78 -26.74
CA LEU A 279 -33.09 -1.48 -27.32
C LEU A 279 -33.49 -2.78 -28.02
N ALA A 280 -34.41 -3.56 -27.44
CA ALA A 280 -34.91 -4.79 -28.05
C ALA A 280 -35.63 -4.52 -29.37
N VAL A 281 -36.50 -3.50 -29.41
CA VAL A 281 -37.20 -3.10 -30.63
C VAL A 281 -36.20 -2.63 -31.69
N TRP A 282 -35.28 -1.74 -31.32
CA TRP A 282 -34.28 -1.18 -32.23
C TRP A 282 -33.35 -2.25 -32.81
N LEU A 283 -32.84 -3.18 -31.98
CA LEU A 283 -31.97 -4.26 -32.44
C LEU A 283 -32.70 -5.37 -33.22
N ARG A 284 -33.99 -5.58 -32.98
CA ARG A 284 -34.81 -6.55 -33.75
C ARG A 284 -35.22 -6.02 -35.12
N ALA A 285 -35.32 -4.70 -35.29
CA ALA A 285 -35.66 -4.08 -36.56
C ALA A 285 -34.53 -4.18 -37.61
N GLY A 286 -33.32 -4.60 -37.20
CA GLY A 286 -32.16 -4.77 -38.08
C GLY A 286 -31.62 -3.45 -38.64
N PRO A 287 -30.55 -3.48 -39.46
CA PRO A 287 -29.86 -2.28 -39.93
C PRO A 287 -30.78 -1.28 -40.66
N GLN A 288 -31.81 -1.78 -41.35
CA GLN A 288 -32.78 -0.95 -42.08
C GLN A 288 -33.80 -0.24 -41.16
N GLY A 289 -34.06 -0.77 -39.97
CA GLY A 289 -34.95 -0.15 -38.99
C GLY A 289 -34.23 0.85 -38.06
N GLN A 290 -32.92 0.69 -37.88
CA GLN A 290 -32.13 1.52 -36.96
C GLN A 290 -31.93 2.97 -37.44
N ALA A 291 -31.98 3.22 -38.75
CA ALA A 291 -31.86 4.54 -39.36
C ALA A 291 -33.09 5.46 -39.15
N LYS A 292 -34.23 4.94 -38.70
CA LYS A 292 -35.48 5.72 -38.50
C LYS A 292 -35.64 6.28 -37.08
N LEU A 293 -34.71 5.99 -36.17
CA LEU A 293 -34.78 6.34 -34.75
C LEU A 293 -33.68 7.34 -34.32
N GLN A 294 -32.91 7.87 -35.27
CA GLN A 294 -32.04 9.03 -35.10
C GLN A 294 -32.80 10.30 -35.51
#